data_AF-A0A6L6WQA1-F1
#
_entry.id   AF-A0A6L6WQA1-F1
#
_cell.length_a   1.000
_cell.length_b   1.000
_cell.length_c   1.000
_cell.angle_alpha   90.00
_cell.angle_beta   90.00
_cell.angle_gamma   90.00
#
_symmetry.space_group_name_H-M   'P 1'
#
loop_
_entity.id
_entity.type
_entity.pdbx_description
1 polymer ?
#
loop_
_entity_poly.entity_id
_entity_poly.type
_entity_poly.pdbx_seq_one_letter_code
_entity_poly.pdbx_strand_id
1 'polypeptide(L)'
;MTWKKAPQGDPADPADWRTAAACADLPHHSVFTKNPAKAEAVLRACNQCPIRRECEAVVDPAHTWFDGVSGGRLWRNGKVVSTG
;
A
#
# COMPACT_ATOMS: atom_id res chain seq x y z
N MET A 1 9.22 -18.25 -20.20
CA MET A 1 8.40 -17.35 -19.38
C MET A 1 9.32 -16.57 -18.44
N THR A 2 9.71 -15.35 -18.81
CA THR A 2 10.56 -14.48 -17.96
C THR A 2 9.66 -13.56 -17.14
N TRP A 3 9.50 -13.88 -15.86
CA TRP A 3 8.80 -13.00 -14.93
C TRP A 3 9.75 -11.83 -14.64
N LYS A 4 9.41 -10.63 -15.10
CA LYS A 4 10.15 -9.42 -14.74
C LYS A 4 9.94 -9.16 -13.25
N LYS A 5 10.98 -9.43 -12.47
CA LYS A 5 11.10 -9.12 -11.05
C LYS A 5 10.85 -7.62 -10.87
N ALA A 6 9.76 -7.23 -10.21
CA ALA A 6 9.51 -5.84 -9.85
C ALA A 6 10.73 -5.30 -9.07
N PRO A 7 11.16 -4.04 -9.27
CA PRO A 7 12.32 -3.50 -8.56
C PRO A 7 12.05 -3.49 -7.06
N GLN A 8 12.57 -4.50 -6.37
CA GLN A 8 12.74 -4.49 -4.93
C GLN A 8 13.87 -3.48 -4.66
N GLY A 9 13.51 -2.22 -4.40
CA GLY A 9 14.48 -1.24 -3.92
C GLY A 9 15.11 -1.75 -2.62
N ASP A 10 16.40 -1.50 -2.44
CA ASP A 10 17.11 -1.87 -1.22
C ASP A 10 16.48 -1.16 -0.01
N PRO A 11 16.01 -1.90 1.02
CA PRO A 11 15.34 -1.30 2.17
C PRO A 11 16.27 -0.44 3.05
N ALA A 12 17.58 -0.44 2.77
CA ALA A 12 18.59 0.39 3.42
C ALA A 12 18.99 1.62 2.57
N ASP A 13 18.40 1.79 1.38
CA ASP A 13 18.68 2.93 0.53
C ASP A 13 17.91 4.16 1.05
N PRO A 14 18.59 5.25 1.45
CA PRO A 14 17.93 6.46 1.93
C PRO A 14 17.15 7.20 0.82
N ALA A 15 17.31 6.81 -0.45
CA ALA A 15 16.47 7.23 -1.56
C ALA A 15 15.36 6.21 -1.89
N ASP A 16 15.13 5.19 -1.03
CA ASP A 16 13.93 4.35 -1.15
C ASP A 16 12.70 5.25 -0.94
N TRP A 17 12.04 5.56 -2.05
CA TRP A 17 10.82 6.36 -2.12
C TRP A 17 9.73 5.83 -1.18
N ARG A 18 9.77 4.56 -0.78
CA ARG A 18 8.85 3.98 0.22
C ARG A 18 8.96 4.63 1.60
N THR A 19 10.12 5.20 1.93
CA THR A 19 10.31 5.95 3.19
C THR A 19 9.45 7.22 3.25
N ALA A 20 9.02 7.76 2.10
CA ALA A 20 8.10 8.89 2.03
C ALA A 20 6.62 8.49 2.21
N ALA A 21 6.33 7.20 2.46
CA ALA A 21 4.97 6.74 2.69
C ALA A 21 4.41 7.35 3.99
N ALA A 22 3.29 8.05 3.91
CA ALA A 22 2.60 8.58 5.10
C ALA A 22 2.12 7.50 6.07
N CYS A 23 2.04 6.24 5.62
CA CYS A 23 1.72 5.09 6.46
C CYS A 23 2.95 4.35 7.01
N ALA A 24 4.18 4.79 6.70
CA ALA A 24 5.42 4.14 7.16
C ALA A 24 5.54 4.13 8.69
N ASP A 25 5.07 5.18 9.36
CA ASP A 25 5.10 5.30 10.83
C ASP A 25 3.92 4.61 11.52
N LEU A 26 2.98 4.03 10.77
CA LEU A 26 1.84 3.31 11.32
C LEU A 26 2.21 1.85 11.62
N PRO A 27 1.53 1.20 12.60
CA PRO A 27 1.78 -0.21 12.87
C PRO A 27 1.53 -1.06 11.61
N HIS A 28 2.51 -1.87 11.22
CA HIS A 28 2.43 -2.66 9.99
C HIS A 28 1.15 -3.49 9.88
N HIS A 29 0.69 -4.08 10.98
CA HIS A 29 -0.54 -4.89 11.02
C HIS A 29 -1.82 -4.07 10.69
N SER A 30 -1.78 -2.75 10.87
CA SER A 30 -2.89 -1.86 10.54
C SER A 30 -2.98 -1.64 9.03
N VAL A 31 -1.85 -1.62 8.31
CA VAL A 31 -1.83 -1.51 6.84
C VAL A 31 -2.43 -2.76 6.19
N PHE A 32 -2.16 -3.95 6.75
CA PHE A 32 -2.69 -5.22 6.25
C PHE A 32 -4.05 -5.62 6.84
N THR A 33 -4.77 -4.68 7.48
CA THR A 33 -6.09 -4.97 8.01
C THR A 33 -7.11 -5.18 6.88
N LYS A 34 -7.99 -6.17 7.04
CA LYS A 34 -9.15 -6.38 6.14
C LYS A 34 -10.44 -5.76 6.68
N ASN A 35 -10.38 -5.18 7.88
CA ASN A 35 -11.55 -4.61 8.55
C ASN A 35 -11.64 -3.10 8.24
N PRO A 36 -12.71 -2.64 7.55
CA PRO A 36 -12.90 -1.23 7.22
C PRO A 36 -12.79 -0.27 8.41
N ALA A 37 -13.36 -0.63 9.56
CA ALA A 37 -13.32 0.23 10.75
C ALA A 37 -11.89 0.39 11.31
N LYS A 38 -11.03 -0.62 11.11
CA LYS A 38 -9.62 -0.55 11.51
C LYS A 38 -8.74 0.12 10.44
N ALA A 39 -9.21 0.16 9.19
CA ALA A 39 -8.49 0.73 8.06
C ALA A 39 -8.58 2.26 8.03
N GLU A 40 -9.54 2.87 8.71
CA GLU A 40 -9.83 4.32 8.61
C GLU A 40 -8.59 5.21 8.83
N ALA A 41 -7.80 4.95 9.87
CA ALA A 41 -6.60 5.73 10.15
C ALA A 41 -5.55 5.62 9.03
N VAL A 42 -5.35 4.40 8.50
CA VAL A 42 -4.41 4.15 7.41
C VAL A 42 -4.92 4.75 6.11
N LEU A 43 -6.22 4.65 5.83
CA LEU A 43 -6.85 5.25 4.65
C LEU A 43 -6.67 6.78 4.64
N ARG A 44 -6.90 7.44 5.78
CA ARG A 44 -6.64 8.88 5.93
C ARG A 44 -5.19 9.24 5.63
N ALA A 45 -4.24 8.52 6.23
CA ALA A 45 -2.81 8.75 5.97
C ALA A 45 -2.46 8.52 4.49
N CYS A 46 -2.90 7.39 3.91
CA CYS A 46 -2.64 7.07 2.52
C CYS A 46 -3.24 8.08 1.54
N ASN A 47 -4.38 8.71 1.84
CA ASN A 47 -4.99 9.72 0.98
C ASN A 47 -4.23 11.06 0.95
N GLN A 48 -3.40 11.32 1.96
CA GLN A 48 -2.51 12.48 2.01
C GLN A 48 -1.08 12.12 1.55
N CYS A 49 -0.84 10.88 1.16
CA CYS A 49 0.49 10.36 0.87
C CYS A 49 1.02 10.88 -0.49
N PRO A 50 2.25 11.42 -0.55
CA PRO A 50 2.83 11.95 -1.78
C PRO A 50 3.14 10.87 -2.81
N ILE A 51 3.42 9.64 -2.38
CA ILE A 51 3.80 8.50 -3.23
C ILE A 51 2.63 7.56 -3.55
N ARG A 52 1.39 8.03 -3.41
CA ARG A 52 0.19 7.18 -3.46
C ARG A 52 0.07 6.40 -4.78
N ARG A 53 0.41 7.04 -5.91
CA ARG A 53 0.28 6.44 -7.25
C ARG A 53 1.34 5.37 -7.50
N GLU A 54 2.57 5.66 -7.12
CA GLU A 54 3.72 4.76 -7.20
C GLU A 54 3.50 3.55 -6.30
N CYS A 55 2.97 3.77 -5.10
CA CYS A 55 2.60 2.71 -4.16
C CYS A 55 1.57 1.74 -4.76
N GLU A 56 0.47 2.27 -5.30
CA GLU A 56 -0.57 1.43 -5.93
C GLU A 56 -0.02 0.67 -7.15
N ALA A 57 0.81 1.31 -7.98
CA ALA A 57 1.41 0.69 -9.16
C ALA A 57 2.38 -0.45 -8.81
N VAL A 58 3.14 -0.33 -7.71
CA VAL A 58 4.10 -1.35 -7.28
C VAL A 58 3.42 -2.51 -6.55
N VAL A 59 2.43 -2.22 -5.71
CA VAL A 59 1.64 -3.26 -5.03
C VAL A 59 0.77 -4.02 -6.04
N ASP A 60 0.31 -3.32 -7.09
CA ASP A 60 -0.58 -3.82 -8.13
C ASP A 60 -1.72 -4.69 -7.57
N PRO A 61 -2.52 -4.12 -6.64
CA PRO A 61 -3.35 -4.91 -5.74
C PRO A 61 -4.41 -5.74 -6.47
N ALA A 62 -4.87 -5.27 -7.64
CA ALA A 62 -5.82 -6.00 -8.48
C ALA A 62 -5.25 -7.31 -9.03
N HIS A 63 -3.98 -7.32 -9.43
CA HIS A 63 -3.34 -8.50 -10.02
C HIS A 63 -2.62 -9.38 -8.98
N THR A 64 -2.21 -8.82 -7.84
CA THR A 64 -1.54 -9.55 -6.76
C THR A 64 -2.50 -10.11 -5.71
N TRP A 65 -3.80 -9.85 -5.84
CA TRP A 65 -4.85 -10.28 -4.91
C TRP A 65 -4.61 -9.74 -3.50
N PHE A 66 -4.06 -8.53 -3.43
CA PHE A 66 -3.65 -7.89 -2.20
C PHE A 66 -4.83 -7.70 -1.23
N ASP A 67 -4.52 -7.84 0.06
CA ASP A 67 -5.42 -7.57 1.18
C ASP A 67 -4.79 -6.50 2.08
N GLY A 68 -5.52 -5.41 2.30
CA GLY A 68 -5.03 -4.29 3.11
C GLY A 68 -5.19 -2.94 2.40
N VAL A 69 -4.58 -1.91 2.96
CA VAL A 69 -4.65 -0.55 2.44
C VAL A 69 -3.46 -0.28 1.52
N SER A 70 -3.74 0.10 0.28
CA SER A 70 -2.76 0.58 -0.69
C SER A 70 -3.42 1.60 -1.62
N GLY A 71 -2.67 2.62 -2.03
CA GLY A 71 -3.21 3.65 -2.93
C GLY A 71 -4.36 4.49 -2.34
N GLY A 72 -4.51 4.55 -1.01
CA GLY A 72 -5.66 5.22 -0.37
C GLY A 72 -6.96 4.41 -0.44
N ARG A 73 -6.86 3.12 -0.73
CA ARG A 73 -7.99 2.20 -0.88
C ARG A 73 -7.77 0.96 -0.04
N LEU A 74 -8.84 0.44 0.53
CA LEU A 74 -8.84 -0.86 1.19
C LEU A 74 -9.17 -1.91 0.13
N TRP A 75 -8.28 -2.89 0.02
CA TRP A 75 -8.37 -4.01 -0.90
C TRP A 75 -8.68 -5.29 -0.13
N ARG A 76 -9.49 -6.15 -0.77
CA ARG A 76 -9.74 -7.51 -0.32
C ARG A 76 -9.79 -8.46 -1.51
N ASN A 77 -8.92 -9.46 -1.54
CA ASN A 77 -8.74 -10.36 -2.68
C ASN A 77 -8.60 -9.59 -4.01
N GLY A 78 -7.81 -8.50 -4.01
CA GLY A 78 -7.60 -7.64 -5.18
C GLY A 78 -8.82 -6.81 -5.62
N LYS A 79 -9.87 -6.72 -4.81
CA LYS A 79 -11.02 -5.84 -5.06
C LYS A 79 -11.05 -4.69 -4.06
N VAL A 80 -11.40 -3.51 -4.54
CA VAL A 80 -11.64 -2.36 -3.66
C VAL A 80 -12.90 -2.63 -2.83
N VAL A 81 -12.79 -2.48 -1.52
CA VAL A 81 -13.92 -2.64 -0.57
C VAL A 81 -14.24 -1.35 0.19
N SER A 82 -13.29 -0.42 0.29
CA SER A 82 -13.52 0.90 0.89
C SER A 82 -12.49 1.90 0.38
N THR A 83 -12.85 3.17 0.41
CA THR A 83 -12.00 4.32 0.06
C THR A 83 -12.08 5.32 1.21
N GLY A 84 -10.95 5.93 1.58
CA GLY A 84 -10.94 7.00 2.58
C GLY A 84 -11.23 8.37 2.01
#